data_AF-A0A8T5N8X9-F1
#
_entry.id   AF-A0A8T5N8X9-F1
#
_cell.length_a   1.000
_cell.length_b   1.000
_cell.length_c   1.000
_cell.angle_alpha   90.00
_cell.angle_beta   90.00
_cell.angle_gamma   90.00
#
_symmetry.space_group_name_H-M   'P 1'
#
loop_
_entity.id
_entity.type
_entity.pdbx_description
1 polymer ?
#
loop_
_entity_poly.entity_id
_entity_poly.type
_entity_poly.pdbx_seq_one_letter_code
_entity_poly.pdbx_strand_id
1 'polypeptide(L)' 'MKVVVYTGTSINHHDAKKILNADYRPPVKRNDIRKLMRNPPDIIGIIDGIFFDSAAVAHREIIEAIRGGVIVVGGGSMGA' A
#
# COMPACT_ATOMS: atom_id res chain seq x y z
N MET A 1 11.41 -4.74 11.76
CA MET A 1 10.87 -4.60 10.40
C MET A 1 9.45 -4.06 10.49
N LYS A 2 9.18 -2.89 9.91
CA LYS A 2 7.88 -2.20 9.88
C LYS A 2 7.24 -2.45 8.52
N VAL A 3 6.09 -3.12 8.52
CA VAL A 3 5.33 -3.47 7.32
C VAL A 3 3.99 -2.76 7.35
N VAL A 4 3.63 -2.12 6.24
CA VAL A 4 2.33 -1.48 6.04
C VAL A 4 1.63 -2.14 4.87
N VAL A 5 0.38 -2.54 5.01
CA VAL A 5 -0.40 -3.20 3.96
C VAL A 5 -1.70 -2.44 3.70
N TYR A 6 -1.92 -2.03 2.46
CA TYR A 6 -3.15 -1.40 1.98
C TYR A 6 -4.12 -2.47 1.47
N THR A 7 -5.22 -2.70 2.19
CA THR A 7 -6.25 -3.68 1.82
C THR A 7 -7.60 -3.34 2.47
N GLY A 8 -8.67 -3.98 1.99
CA GLY A 8 -9.99 -3.93 2.62
C GLY A 8 -11.11 -4.48 1.74
N THR A 9 -10.94 -4.50 0.41
CA THR A 9 -11.92 -5.05 -0.54
C THR A 9 -11.62 -6.49 -0.89
N SER A 10 -10.34 -6.87 -1.00
CA SER A 10 -9.93 -8.25 -1.27
C SER A 10 -9.85 -9.10 0.00
N ILE A 11 -9.36 -8.53 1.09
CA ILE A 11 -9.32 -9.17 2.42
C ILE A 11 -9.55 -8.12 3.51
N ASN A 12 -10.34 -8.46 4.52
CA ASN A 12 -10.55 -7.56 5.66
C ASN A 12 -9.34 -7.59 6.61
N HIS A 13 -9.17 -6.53 7.42
CA HIS A 13 -8.01 -6.41 8.31
C HIS A 13 -7.96 -7.49 9.40
N HIS A 14 -9.11 -8.02 9.82
CA HIS A 14 -9.16 -9.05 10.86
C HIS A 14 -8.54 -10.36 10.35
N ASP A 15 -8.92 -10.79 9.14
CA ASP A 15 -8.38 -12.02 8.54
C ASP A 15 -6.94 -11.84 8.09
N ALA A 16 -6.58 -10.68 7.54
CA ALA A 16 -5.20 -10.41 7.13
C ALA A 16 -4.24 -10.47 8.33
N LYS A 17 -4.63 -9.94 9.50
CA LYS A 17 -3.85 -10.00 10.74
C LYS A 17 -3.58 -11.41 11.26
N LYS A 18 -4.40 -12.41 10.86
CA LYS A 18 -4.15 -13.82 11.20
C LYS A 18 -2.97 -14.39 10.40
N ILE A 19 -2.65 -13.81 9.25
CA ILE A 19 -1.58 -14.26 8.34
C ILE A 19 -0.27 -13.52 8.64
N LEU A 20 -0.34 -12.19 8.80
CA LEU A 20 0.84 -11.36 9.03
C LEU A 20 0.54 -10.28 10.08
N ASN A 21 1.43 -10.12 11.05
CA ASN A 21 1.35 -9.00 11.99
C ASN A 21 1.94 -7.74 11.34
N ALA A 22 1.07 -6.92 10.73
CA ALA A 22 1.42 -5.68 10.04
C ALA A 22 0.44 -4.53 10.36
N ASP A 23 0.83 -3.31 9.98
CA ASP A 23 -0.05 -2.15 10.02
C ASP A 23 -0.97 -2.16 8.78
N TYR A 24 -2.23 -2.54 8.99
CA TYR A 24 -3.23 -2.60 7.93
C TYR A 24 -3.94 -1.26 7.77
N ARG A 25 -3.94 -0.76 6.54
CA ARG A 25 -4.59 0.48 6.14
C ARG A 25 -5.72 0.18 5.15
N PRO A 26 -6.73 1.07 5.04
CA PRO A 26 -7.75 0.96 3.98
C PRO A 26 -7.11 0.90 2.59
N PRO A 27 -7.86 0.52 1.53
CA PRO A 27 -7.35 0.53 0.16
C PRO A 27 -6.63 1.84 -0.20
N VAL A 28 -5.48 1.72 -0.87
CA VAL A 28 -4.57 2.83 -1.16
C VAL A 28 -5.26 3.92 -1.98
N LYS A 29 -5.03 5.18 -1.60
CA LYS A 29 -5.49 6.37 -2.32
C LYS A 29 -4.31 7.26 -2.68
N ARG A 30 -4.54 8.18 -3.61
CA ARG A 30 -3.57 9.23 -3.97
C ARG A 30 -3.08 9.97 -2.72
N ASN A 31 -1.77 10.20 -2.64
CA ASN A 31 -1.07 10.82 -1.51
C ASN A 31 -0.87 9.95 -0.26
N ASP A 32 -1.40 8.72 -0.19
CA ASP A 32 -1.21 7.88 1.00
C ASP A 32 0.23 7.41 1.12
N ILE A 33 0.84 6.96 0.03
CA ILE A 33 2.24 6.53 0.00
C ILE A 33 3.14 7.73 0.33
N ARG A 34 2.89 8.90 -0.26
CA ARG A 34 3.68 10.11 0.03
C ARG A 34 3.60 10.55 1.49
N LYS A 35 2.43 10.41 2.14
CA LYS A 35 2.29 10.65 3.58
C LYS A 35 3.08 9.61 4.39
N LEU A 36 3.01 8.35 3.98
CA LEU A 36 3.71 7.25 4.63
C LEU A 36 5.24 7.41 4.57
N MET A 37 5.76 7.92 3.45
CA MET A 37 7.18 8.22 3.26
C MET A 37 7.74 9.32 4.18
N ARG A 38 6.91 10.05 4.93
CA ARG A 38 7.40 10.95 6.01
C ARG A 38 8.03 10.18 7.17
N ASN A 39 7.63 8.92 7.36
CA ASN A 39 8.21 7.98 8.31
C ASN A 39 8.20 6.58 7.67
N PRO A 40 9.13 6.34 6.72
CA PRO A 40 9.05 5.23 5.78
C PRO A 40 9.06 3.87 6.52
N PRO A 41 8.20 2.92 6.13
CA PRO A 41 8.31 1.53 6.55
C PRO A 41 9.44 0.82 5.78
N ASP A 42 9.77 -0.40 6.19
CA ASP A 42 10.67 -1.25 5.42
C ASP A 42 9.96 -1.84 4.19
N ILE A 43 8.66 -2.13 4.34
CA ILE A 43 7.84 -2.77 3.29
C ILE A 43 6.46 -2.11 3.19
N ILE A 44 6.02 -1.88 1.95
CA ILE A 44 4.65 -1.51 1.59
C ILE A 44 4.03 -2.62 0.76
N GLY A 45 2.98 -3.25 1.29
CA GLY A 45 2.10 -4.14 0.53
C GLY A 45 0.91 -3.36 -0.01
N ILE A 46 0.60 -3.49 -1.30
CA ILE A 46 -0.57 -2.89 -1.91
C ILE A 46 -1.43 -4.02 -2.47
N ILE A 47 -2.59 -4.25 -1.88
CA ILE A 47 -3.55 -5.28 -2.32
C ILE A 47 -4.74 -4.61 -3.00
N ASP A 48 -5.28 -3.57 -2.38
CA ASP A 48 -6.47 -2.86 -2.85
C ASP A 48 -6.17 -1.36 -3.01
N GLY A 49 -6.72 -0.74 -4.05
CA GLY A 49 -6.69 0.71 -4.29
C GLY A 49 -8.07 1.26 -4.64
N ILE A 50 -8.29 2.55 -4.37
CA ILE A 50 -9.53 3.26 -4.76
C ILE A 50 -9.25 4.21 -5.92
N PHE A 51 -9.98 4.00 -7.03
CA PHE A 51 -9.91 4.82 -8.24
C PHE A 51 -11.11 5.77 -8.27
N PHE A 52 -10.91 7.01 -7.88
CA PHE A 52 -11.85 8.07 -8.23
C PHE A 52 -11.39 8.67 -9.55
N ASP A 53 -12.18 8.40 -10.59
CA ASP A 53 -12.16 8.94 -11.96
C ASP A 53 -10.86 9.66 -12.40
N SER A 54 -10.06 8.97 -13.23
CA SER A 54 -8.87 9.49 -13.94
C SER A 54 -7.61 9.87 -13.13
N ALA A 55 -7.26 9.11 -12.09
CA ALA A 55 -5.85 8.97 -11.72
C ALA A 55 -5.65 7.67 -10.95
N ALA A 56 -5.23 6.61 -11.65
CA ALA A 56 -4.61 5.45 -11.01
C ALA A 56 -3.56 5.94 -10.00
N VAL A 57 -3.40 5.21 -8.88
CA VAL A 57 -2.34 5.47 -7.89
C VAL A 57 -1.11 5.97 -8.63
N ALA A 58 -0.72 7.23 -8.41
CA ALA A 58 0.24 7.87 -9.28
C ALA A 58 1.51 7.02 -9.18
N HIS A 59 1.84 6.28 -10.23
CA HIS A 59 2.97 5.33 -10.24
C HIS A 59 4.26 6.00 -9.73
N ARG A 60 4.34 7.33 -9.85
CA ARG A 60 5.35 8.20 -9.22
C ARG A 60 5.50 7.99 -7.71
N GLU A 61 4.44 7.91 -6.91
CA GLU A 61 4.55 7.73 -5.45
C GLU A 61 5.16 6.37 -5.10
N ILE A 62 4.80 5.33 -5.85
CA ILE A 62 5.39 3.99 -5.70
C ILE A 62 6.87 4.03 -6.09
N ILE A 63 7.20 4.66 -7.23
CA ILE A 63 8.58 4.83 -7.69
C ILE A 63 9.41 5.63 -6.68
N GLU A 64 8.84 6.69 -6.08
CA GLU A 64 9.49 7.49 -5.03
C GLU A 64 9.77 6.65 -3.79
N ALA A 65 8.82 5.80 -3.36
CA ALA A 65 9.03 4.88 -2.24
C ALA A 65 10.16 3.86 -2.52
N ILE A 66 10.16 3.25 -3.72
CA ILE A 66 11.20 2.31 -4.14
C ILE A 66 12.57 3.00 -4.19
N ARG A 67 12.65 4.21 -4.77
CA ARG A 67 13.89 5.01 -4.78
C ARG A 67 14.35 5.42 -3.38
N GLY A 68 13.42 5.53 -2.43
CA GLY A 68 13.69 5.76 -1.02
C GLY A 68 14.16 4.53 -0.24
N GLY A 69 14.35 3.38 -0.90
CA GLY A 69 14.82 2.14 -0.28
C GLY A 69 13.72 1.27 0.33
N VAL A 70 12.45 1.59 0.11
CA VAL A 70 11.31 0.81 0.60
C VAL A 70 10.99 -0.32 -0.36
N ILE A 71 10.79 -1.52 0.16
CA ILE A 71 10.33 -2.65 -0.65
C ILE A 71 8.83 -2.49 -0.89
N VAL A 72 8.42 -2.42 -2.15
CA VAL A 72 6.99 -2.37 -2.51
C VAL A 72 6.58 -3.69 -3.15
N VAL A 73 5.51 -4.30 -2.64
CA VAL A 73 4.93 -5.55 -3.14
C VAL A 73 3.48 -5.28 -3.57
N GLY A 74 3.18 -5.49 -4.85
CA GLY A 74 1.84 -5.31 -5.42
C GLY A 74 1.09 -6.63 -5.57
N GLY A 75 -0.19 -6.64 -5.17
CA GLY A 75 -1.15 -7.72 -5.41
C GLY A 75 -1.84 -7.51 -6.76
N GLY A 76 -1.87 -8.56 -7.59
CA GLY A 76 -2.30 -8.47 -8.98
C GLY A 76 -3.76 -8.01 -9.20
N SER A 77 -3.99 -7.40 -10.36
CA SER A 77 -5.19 -6.70 -10.84
C SER A 77 -5.14 -5.20 -10.58
N MET A 78 -6.17 -4.57 -10.00
CA MET A 78 -6.24 -3.10 -9.85
C MET A 78 -5.41 -2.54 -8.67
N GLY A 79 -4.44 -3.29 -8.12
CA GLY A 79 -3.73 -2.95 -6.88
C GLY A 79 -2.20 -2.89 -6.99
N ALA A 80 -1.64 -2.96 -8.20
CA ALA A 80 -0.23 -2.81 -8.50
C ALA A 80 -0.03 -1.83 -9.67
#